data_AF-A0A821RLP9-F1
#
_entry.id   AF-A0A821RLP9-F1
#
_cell.length_a   1.000
_cell.length_b   1.000
_cell.length_c   1.000
_cell.angle_alpha   90.00
_cell.angle_beta   90.00
_cell.angle_gamma   90.00
#
_symmetry.space_group_name_H-M   'P 1'
#
loop_
_entity.id
_entity.type
_entity.pdbx_description
1 polymer ?
#
loop_
_entity_poly.entity_id
_entity_poly.type
_entity_poly.pdbx_seq_one_letter_code
_entity_poly.pdbx_strand_id
1 'polypeptide(L)'
;MPIDYQNFSKHQPRTCEIRLNRSDTSFGFQTVDPLTSVGMFIQEVYPNSPAANTSLRKCDRIIEIDDDFVDNVPSSTILEKLRTAKSNKHVKLYVVDTETYNYFQENNIQLSSKEYRQSPSAKTLPINSYIIEHE
;
A
#
# COMPACT_ATOMS: atom_id res chain seq x y z
N MET A 1 6.56 -24.04 0.08
CA MET A 1 6.31 -22.63 0.43
C MET A 1 5.03 -22.19 -0.27
N PRO A 2 4.15 -21.37 0.35
CA PRO A 2 2.88 -20.97 -0.27
C PRO A 2 3.10 -20.19 -1.58
N ILE A 3 2.15 -20.36 -2.50
CA ILE A 3 2.13 -19.91 -3.90
C ILE A 3 2.08 -18.38 -4.06
N ASP A 4 1.95 -17.63 -2.97
CA ASP A 4 1.56 -16.21 -2.98
C ASP A 4 2.72 -15.20 -3.14
N TYR A 5 3.96 -15.67 -3.34
CA TYR A 5 5.10 -14.81 -3.72
C TYR A 5 5.14 -14.52 -5.24
N GLN A 6 3.98 -14.43 -5.89
CA GLN A 6 3.92 -14.07 -7.31
C GLN A 6 4.50 -12.66 -7.53
N ASN A 7 5.73 -12.60 -8.04
CA ASN A 7 6.30 -11.53 -8.86
C ASN A 7 5.89 -10.09 -8.51
N PHE A 8 6.31 -9.59 -7.34
CA PHE A 8 6.25 -8.16 -7.07
C PHE A 8 7.58 -7.51 -7.43
N SER A 9 7.51 -6.47 -8.27
CA SER A 9 8.67 -5.67 -8.61
C SER A 9 9.23 -5.06 -7.32
N LYS A 10 10.50 -5.34 -7.01
CA LYS A 10 11.17 -4.76 -5.84
C LYS A 10 11.07 -3.24 -5.88
N HIS A 11 10.89 -2.62 -4.71
CA HIS A 11 10.82 -1.17 -4.57
C HIS A 11 9.68 -0.52 -5.38
N GLN A 12 8.55 -1.22 -5.53
CA GLN A 12 7.38 -0.69 -6.22
C GLN A 12 6.24 -0.42 -5.23
N PRO A 13 5.85 0.86 -5.07
CA PRO A 13 4.62 1.22 -4.36
C PRO A 13 3.37 0.62 -5.00
N ARG A 14 2.34 0.41 -4.20
CA ARG A 14 1.07 -0.18 -4.60
C ARG A 14 -0.06 0.83 -4.47
N THR A 15 -0.93 0.86 -5.46
CA THR A 15 -2.22 1.57 -5.37
C THR A 15 -3.32 0.55 -5.18
N CYS A 16 -4.06 0.66 -4.08
CA CYS A 16 -5.17 -0.23 -3.73
C CYS A 16 -6.46 0.58 -3.73
N GLU A 17 -7.36 0.27 -4.66
CA GLU A 17 -8.66 0.92 -4.74
C GLU A 17 -9.73 -0.05 -4.26
N ILE A 18 -10.41 0.31 -3.18
CA ILE A 18 -11.41 -0.56 -2.52
C ILE A 18 -12.77 0.12 -2.62
N ARG A 19 -13.77 -0.61 -3.14
CA ARG A 19 -15.17 -0.17 -3.22
C ARG A 19 -16.05 -1.08 -2.37
N LEU A 20 -16.99 -0.48 -1.64
CA LEU A 20 -17.99 -1.20 -0.87
C LEU A 20 -19.26 -1.36 -1.70
N ASN A 21 -19.74 -2.59 -1.81
CA ASN A 21 -21.06 -2.90 -2.34
C ASN A 21 -22.14 -2.55 -1.32
N ARG A 22 -23.41 -2.68 -1.73
CA ARG A 22 -24.56 -2.40 -0.85
C ARG A 22 -24.58 -3.25 0.43
N SER A 23 -24.06 -4.47 0.36
CA SER A 23 -23.98 -5.42 1.48
C SER A 23 -22.77 -5.23 2.38
N ASP A 24 -21.75 -4.50 1.94
CA ASP A 24 -20.48 -4.43 2.65
C ASP A 24 -20.56 -3.40 3.78
N THR A 25 -20.15 -3.80 4.98
CA THR A 25 -20.17 -2.95 6.18
C THR A 25 -18.79 -2.41 6.53
N SER A 26 -17.72 -2.87 5.87
CA SER A 26 -16.34 -2.45 6.10
C SER A 26 -15.47 -2.73 4.87
N PHE A 27 -14.32 -2.06 4.77
CA PHE A 27 -13.34 -2.34 3.72
C PHE A 27 -12.63 -3.68 3.89
N GLY A 28 -12.63 -4.27 5.09
CA GLY A 28 -12.00 -5.57 5.31
C GLY A 28 -10.51 -5.54 5.65
N PHE A 29 -10.03 -4.46 6.26
CA PHE A 29 -8.68 -4.42 6.82
C PHE A 29 -8.69 -3.76 8.21
N GLN A 30 -7.64 -4.04 8.98
CA GLN A 30 -7.36 -3.38 10.25
C GLN A 30 -6.05 -2.60 10.13
N THR A 31 -5.98 -1.46 10.80
CA THR A 31 -4.76 -0.65 10.88
C THR A 31 -4.20 -0.62 12.30
N VAL A 32 -2.92 -0.29 12.40
CA VAL A 32 -2.22 -0.09 13.67
C VAL A 32 -1.46 1.23 13.65
N ASP A 33 -1.52 1.94 14.78
CA ASP A 33 -0.69 3.10 15.09
C ASP A 33 0.58 2.60 15.80
N PRO A 34 1.77 2.81 15.21
CA PRO A 34 3.03 2.40 15.81
C PRO A 34 3.39 3.36 16.97
N LEU A 35 3.67 2.80 18.14
CA LEU A 35 4.01 3.57 19.35
C LEU A 35 5.24 4.50 19.18
N THR A 36 6.13 4.18 18.24
CA THR A 36 7.46 4.78 18.13
C THR A 36 7.62 5.69 16.91
N SER A 37 6.61 5.84 16.06
CA SER A 37 6.72 6.63 14.84
C SER A 37 5.39 7.24 14.41
N VAL A 38 5.45 8.27 13.56
CA VAL A 38 4.25 8.82 12.91
C VAL A 38 3.87 7.93 11.73
N GLY A 39 2.60 7.93 11.33
CA GLY A 39 2.05 7.17 10.22
C GLY A 39 1.25 5.96 10.66
N MET A 40 0.65 5.25 9.71
CA MET A 40 -0.24 4.13 9.99
C MET A 40 0.10 2.92 9.11
N PHE A 41 -0.02 1.73 9.68
CA PHE A 41 0.27 0.47 9.00
C PHE A 41 -0.97 -0.41 8.91
N ILE A 42 -1.03 -1.26 7.89
CA ILE A 42 -2.01 -2.33 7.78
C ILE A 42 -1.60 -3.47 8.72
N GLN A 43 -2.44 -3.74 9.71
CA GLN A 43 -2.23 -4.81 10.67
C GLN A 43 -2.69 -6.17 10.12
N GLU A 44 -3.81 -6.17 9.41
CA GLU A 44 -4.46 -7.39 8.93
C GLU A 44 -5.35 -7.05 7.72
N VAL A 45 -5.42 -7.94 6.75
CA VAL A 45 -6.40 -7.90 5.65
C VAL A 45 -7.27 -9.14 5.78
N TYR A 46 -8.56 -8.95 6.00
CA TYR A 46 -9.48 -10.06 6.25
C TYR A 46 -9.78 -10.82 4.96
N PRO A 47 -9.74 -12.16 4.95
CA PRO A 47 -10.10 -12.95 3.79
C PRO A 47 -11.57 -12.74 3.40
N ASN A 48 -11.90 -12.97 2.13
CA ASN A 48 -13.25 -12.78 1.58
C ASN A 48 -13.81 -11.37 1.77
N SER A 49 -12.94 -10.35 1.81
CA SER A 49 -13.32 -8.96 1.99
C SER A 49 -12.99 -8.09 0.77
N PRO A 50 -13.58 -6.89 0.64
CA PRO A 50 -13.24 -5.99 -0.46
C PRO A 50 -11.74 -5.68 -0.57
N ALA A 51 -11.05 -5.49 0.54
CA ALA A 51 -9.60 -5.23 0.57
C ALA A 51 -8.77 -6.42 0.08
N ALA A 52 -9.19 -7.66 0.38
CA ALA A 52 -8.47 -8.87 -0.06
C ALA A 52 -8.47 -9.06 -1.58
N ASN A 53 -9.38 -8.41 -2.30
CA ASN A 53 -9.41 -8.41 -3.77
C ASN A 53 -8.45 -7.36 -4.39
N THR A 54 -7.69 -6.65 -3.57
CA THR A 54 -6.69 -5.66 -4.00
C THR A 54 -5.27 -6.15 -3.72
N SER A 55 -4.27 -5.31 -4.00
CA SER A 55 -2.88 -5.62 -3.68
C SER A 55 -2.45 -5.26 -2.25
N LEU A 56 -3.40 -4.85 -1.39
CA LEU A 56 -3.17 -4.44 0.00
C LEU A 56 -2.72 -5.61 0.87
N ARG A 57 -1.72 -5.40 1.73
CA ARG A 57 -1.15 -6.46 2.57
C ARG A 57 -0.91 -6.01 3.99
N LYS A 58 -0.79 -7.01 4.86
CA LYS A 58 -0.23 -6.83 6.20
C LYS A 58 1.16 -6.20 6.13
N CYS A 59 1.45 -5.32 7.08
CA CYS A 59 2.67 -4.53 7.19
C CYS A 59 2.86 -3.44 6.13
N ASP A 60 1.89 -3.23 5.25
CA ASP A 60 1.92 -2.07 4.35
C ASP A 60 1.81 -0.77 5.16
N ARG A 61 2.67 0.20 4.85
CA ARG A 61 2.59 1.57 5.35
C ARG A 61 1.71 2.41 4.44
N ILE A 62 0.77 3.16 5.02
CA ILE A 62 -0.12 4.04 4.27
C ILE A 62 0.59 5.38 4.00
N ILE A 63 0.79 5.69 2.71
CA ILE A 63 1.43 6.92 2.25
C ILE A 63 0.39 7.96 1.82
N GLU A 64 -0.66 7.55 1.11
CA GLU A 64 -1.77 8.42 0.72
C GLU A 64 -3.14 7.77 0.96
N ILE A 65 -4.13 8.58 1.30
CA ILE A 65 -5.56 8.23 1.33
C ILE A 65 -6.28 9.20 0.41
N ASP A 66 -6.95 8.68 -0.63
CA ASP A 66 -7.67 9.48 -1.63
C ASP A 66 -6.83 10.63 -2.22
N ASP A 67 -5.57 10.32 -2.57
CA ASP A 67 -4.54 11.24 -3.08
C ASP A 67 -4.00 12.28 -2.07
N ASP A 68 -4.43 12.25 -0.80
CA ASP A 68 -3.85 13.06 0.25
C ASP A 68 -2.70 12.33 0.95
N PHE A 69 -1.53 12.97 1.01
CA PHE A 69 -0.36 12.44 1.71
C PHE A 69 -0.58 12.40 3.23
N VAL A 70 -0.30 11.24 3.84
CA VAL A 70 -0.58 10.98 5.27
C VAL A 70 0.60 10.37 6.04
N ASP A 71 1.76 10.18 5.42
CA ASP A 71 2.92 9.52 6.05
C ASP A 71 3.35 10.18 7.37
N ASN A 72 3.26 11.52 7.44
CA ASN A 72 3.66 12.34 8.57
C ASN A 72 2.46 12.98 9.30
N VAL A 73 1.27 12.42 9.13
CA VAL A 73 0.03 12.93 9.73
C VAL A 73 -0.31 12.12 11.00
N PRO A 74 -0.87 12.74 12.06
CA PRO A 74 -1.31 12.01 13.26
C PRO A 74 -2.37 10.96 12.95
N SER A 75 -2.34 9.82 13.65
CA SER A 75 -3.28 8.72 13.43
C SER A 75 -4.74 9.10 13.63
N SER A 76 -5.06 10.06 14.49
CA SER A 76 -6.42 10.59 14.65
C SER A 76 -6.98 11.13 13.33
N THR A 77 -6.19 11.91 12.59
CA THR A 77 -6.56 12.46 11.28
C THR A 77 -6.63 11.38 10.21
N ILE A 78 -5.72 10.40 10.24
CA ILE A 78 -5.75 9.25 9.31
C ILE A 78 -7.04 8.44 9.51
N LEU A 79 -7.43 8.16 10.77
CA LEU A 79 -8.68 7.47 11.10
C LEU A 79 -9.91 8.26 10.65
N GLU A 80 -9.89 9.59 10.77
CA GLU A 80 -10.97 10.43 10.25
C GLU A 80 -11.10 10.32 8.73
N LYS A 81 -9.99 10.40 7.98
CA LYS A 81 -9.99 10.19 6.53
C LYS A 81 -10.56 8.83 6.15
N LEU A 82 -10.16 7.76 6.83
CA LEU A 82 -10.70 6.41 6.59
C LEU A 82 -12.20 6.30 6.89
N ARG A 83 -12.69 6.99 7.94
CA ARG A 83 -14.14 7.07 8.24
C ARG A 83 -14.91 7.80 7.14
N THR A 84 -14.39 8.93 6.67
CA THR A 84 -14.98 9.68 5.56
C THR A 84 -15.02 8.84 4.29
N ALA A 85 -13.93 8.17 3.95
CA ALA A 85 -13.86 7.26 2.80
C ALA A 85 -14.88 6.11 2.92
N LYS A 86 -15.05 5.54 4.13
CA LYS A 86 -16.07 4.52 4.39
C LYS A 86 -17.49 5.03 4.13
N SER A 87 -17.81 6.25 4.54
CA SER A 87 -19.10 6.90 4.24
C SER A 87 -19.31 7.07 2.73
N ASN A 88 -18.24 7.34 1.99
CA ASN A 88 -18.24 7.43 0.53
C ASN A 88 -18.23 6.06 -0.17
N LYS A 89 -18.16 4.96 0.58
CA LYS A 89 -18.10 3.57 0.07
C LYS A 89 -16.92 3.29 -0.86
N HIS A 90 -15.88 4.11 -0.80
CA HIS A 90 -14.72 4.02 -1.66
C HIS A 90 -13.51 4.61 -0.94
N VAL A 91 -12.37 3.94 -1.08
CA VAL A 91 -11.08 4.46 -0.64
C VAL A 91 -10.00 4.07 -1.64
N LYS A 92 -9.11 5.00 -1.95
CA LYS A 92 -7.87 4.73 -2.66
C LYS A 92 -6.70 4.89 -1.71
N LEU A 93 -5.93 3.82 -1.52
CA LEU A 93 -4.73 3.80 -0.69
C LEU A 93 -3.50 3.72 -1.59
N TYR A 94 -2.54 4.60 -1.34
CA TYR A 94 -1.18 4.46 -1.85
C TYR A 94 -0.31 3.92 -0.72
N VAL A 95 0.31 2.76 -0.92
CA VAL A 95 0.99 2.02 0.14
C VAL A 95 2.34 1.47 -0.30
N VAL A 96 3.22 1.20 0.67
CA VAL A 96 4.52 0.58 0.45
C VAL A 96 4.82 -0.44 1.55
N ASP A 97 5.55 -1.51 1.21
CA ASP A 97 6.18 -2.36 2.23
C ASP A 97 7.44 -1.69 2.81
N THR A 98 7.96 -2.25 3.89
CA THR A 98 9.15 -1.74 4.60
C THR A 98 10.39 -1.65 3.72
N GLU A 99 10.65 -2.66 2.88
CA GLU A 99 11.82 -2.66 1.97
C GLU A 99 11.71 -1.49 0.97
N THR A 100 10.54 -1.31 0.36
CA THR A 100 10.26 -0.21 -0.54
C THR A 100 10.34 1.15 0.16
N TYR A 101 9.79 1.29 1.36
CA TYR A 101 9.88 2.55 2.12
C TYR A 101 11.34 2.93 2.37
N ASN A 102 12.14 2.01 2.90
CA ASN A 102 13.55 2.25 3.19
C ASN A 102 14.34 2.63 1.94
N TYR A 103 14.14 1.90 0.83
CA TYR A 103 14.77 2.23 -0.44
C TYR A 103 14.49 3.68 -0.87
N PHE A 104 13.23 4.13 -0.78
CA PHE A 104 12.87 5.50 -1.15
C PHE A 104 13.50 6.53 -0.20
N GLN A 105 13.51 6.27 1.11
CA GLN A 105 14.14 7.16 2.09
C GLN A 105 15.66 7.28 1.87
N GLU A 106 16.35 6.16 1.73
CA GLU A 106 17.82 6.11 1.56
C GLU A 106 18.27 6.80 0.27
N ASN A 107 17.46 6.68 -0.79
CA ASN A 107 17.76 7.28 -2.09
C ASN A 107 17.16 8.68 -2.27
N ASN A 108 16.53 9.26 -1.23
CA ASN A 108 15.86 10.57 -1.27
C ASN A 108 14.80 10.68 -2.39
N ILE A 109 14.09 9.58 -2.67
CA ILE A 109 13.02 9.51 -3.67
C ILE A 109 11.70 9.87 -2.99
N GLN A 110 10.94 10.80 -3.56
CA GLN A 110 9.67 11.21 -3.02
C GLN A 110 8.60 10.11 -3.15
N LEU A 111 8.03 9.71 -2.01
CA LEU A 111 6.90 8.80 -1.94
C LEU A 111 5.59 9.54 -2.23
N SER A 112 5.28 9.78 -3.50
CA SER A 112 3.96 10.26 -3.92
C SER A 112 3.48 9.52 -5.17
N SER A 113 2.19 9.22 -5.22
CA SER A 113 1.58 8.58 -6.39
C SER A 113 1.66 9.46 -7.65
N LYS A 114 1.66 10.80 -7.48
CA LYS A 114 1.76 11.77 -8.58
C LYS A 114 3.16 11.79 -9.20
N GLU A 115 4.19 11.77 -8.36
CA GLU A 115 5.59 11.80 -8.80
C GLU A 115 6.05 10.43 -9.31
N TYR A 116 5.64 9.34 -8.65
CA TYR A 116 6.01 7.99 -9.07
C TYR A 116 5.52 7.66 -10.49
N ARG A 117 4.30 8.07 -10.87
CA ARG A 117 3.76 7.90 -12.24
C ARG A 117 4.57 8.65 -13.31
N GLN A 118 5.27 9.72 -12.92
CA GLN A 118 6.07 10.54 -13.82
C GLN A 118 7.53 10.08 -13.87
N SER A 119 7.97 9.24 -12.93
CA SER A 119 9.34 8.73 -12.90
C SER A 119 9.61 7.70 -14.01
N PRO A 120 10.74 7.78 -14.75
CA PRO A 120 11.17 6.74 -15.68
C PRO A 120 11.34 5.36 -15.01
N SER A 121 11.59 5.35 -13.69
CA SER A 121 11.76 4.17 -12.85
C SER A 121 10.49 3.32 -12.72
N ALA A 122 9.29 3.89 -12.97
CA ALA A 122 8.05 3.11 -13.03
C ALA A 122 7.98 2.18 -14.27
N LYS A 123 8.85 2.38 -15.28
CA LYS A 123 8.89 1.58 -16.52
C LYS A 123 10.03 0.57 -16.58
N THR A 124 11.00 0.62 -15.67
CA THR A 124 12.19 -0.25 -15.74
C THR A 124 12.64 -0.68 -14.35
N LEU A 125 11.90 -1.59 -13.73
CA LEU A 125 12.51 -2.49 -12.76
C LEU A 125 12.84 -3.78 -13.53
N PRO A 126 14.11 -4.18 -13.64
CA PRO A 126 14.47 -5.42 -14.31
C PRO A 126 13.79 -6.57 -13.58
N ILE A 127 12.89 -7.25 -14.28
CA ILE A 127 12.41 -8.57 -13.87
C ILE A 127 13.66 -9.44 -13.79
N ASN A 128 14.03 -9.90 -12.59
CA ASN A 128 15.10 -10.86 -12.40
C ASN A 128 14.81 -12.10 -13.26
N SER A 129 15.38 -12.14 -14.47
CA SER A 129 15.51 -13.35 -15.26
C SER A 129 16.62 -14.18 -14.63
N TYR A 130 16.28 -15.05 -13.68
CA TYR A 130 17.14 -16.18 -13.37
C TYR A 130 17.10 -17.12 -14.57
N ILE A 131 18.02 -16.90 -15.52
CA ILE A 131 18.41 -17.94 -16.48
C ILE A 131 19.20 -18.95 -15.67
N ILE A 132 18.60 -20.11 -15.39
CA ILE A 132 19.36 -21.28 -14.99
C ILE A 132 19.93 -21.85 -16.29
N GLU A 133 21.18 -21.52 -16.59
CA GLU A 133 21.96 -22.31 -17.54
C GLU A 133 22.29 -23.63 -16.83
N HIS A 134 21.67 -24.71 -17.28
CA HIS A 134 22.15 -26.06 -17.00
C HIS A 134 23.07 -26.46 -18.16
N GLU A 135 24.37 -26.57 -17.88
CA GLU A 135 25.29 -27.45 -18.62
C GLU A 135 24.91 -28.93 -18.44
#